data_AF-A0A6A6EFQ2-F1
#
_entry.id   AF-A0A6A6EFQ2-F1
#
_cell.length_a   1.000
_cell.length_b   1.000
_cell.length_c   1.000
_cell.angle_alpha   90.00
_cell.angle_beta   90.00
_cell.angle_gamma   90.00
#
_symmetry.space_group_name_H-M   'P 1'
#
loop_
_entity.id
_entity.type
_entity.pdbx_description
1 polymer ?
#
loop_
_entity_poly.entity_id
_entity_poly.type
_entity_poly.pdbx_seq_one_letter_code
_entity_poly.pdbx_strand_id
1 'polypeptide(L)'
;MAVKTLIVRNMSGHDQRFQVHGWNNNQDIVVKAHQEHRIQAKDGSSGAIIAVHNGHIGEQAEITKCGYMGNDFIDMSNICGAGGNMIVQQVGDNKTRKGDPRFMQNLNAAWKKASQGTKDGLKDCVHVKDGKVVRISAPKDFPKLEQFIRTFADGKTYIGVGAWNGSPGNANDNAQSSAAHGSKDILICYNDGDCTPNDGAHASAVTTNFILAPEPQNSERSENHENHEITANDTKAKTEALLAAAGGDPSEISPEALLALAQENREAVYGNGETAEPTQALFTTLAVGAKDPGPGIDLTNKSKKETEYFFYDNYWNGNGTAGANFDKPLKSVKLKPNASQFVPLPKTFKGRVQRGKELPCTWVEFQLEASDDHRAHGDISLQQGCDGAATIASTDGTNVSNGFTHEIVLGAPAAAIRKKPNGERAIDTTVGNWMGGPNKAAIDYLNKVVGQKRAYILGGTGVPDVASKNKRPAVVMY
;
A
#
# COMPACT_ATOMS: atom_id res chain seq x y z
N MET A 1 15.00 7.64 20.48
CA MET A 1 14.33 8.66 19.66
C MET A 1 13.50 9.54 20.59
N ALA A 2 13.56 10.87 20.44
CA ALA A 2 12.76 11.77 21.25
C ALA A 2 11.27 11.55 20.93
N VAL A 3 10.44 11.35 21.94
CA VAL A 3 8.99 11.23 21.73
C VAL A 3 8.45 12.59 21.31
N LYS A 4 7.67 12.63 20.23
CA LYS A 4 7.02 13.85 19.74
C LYS A 4 5.62 13.97 20.32
N THR A 5 5.14 15.21 20.41
CA THR A 5 3.87 15.53 21.05
C THR A 5 2.88 16.09 20.03
N LEU A 6 1.62 15.64 20.12
CA LEU A 6 0.48 16.34 19.54
C LEU A 6 -0.06 17.30 20.60
N ILE A 7 -0.17 18.58 20.25
CA ILE A 7 -0.68 19.64 21.11
C ILE A 7 -2.06 20.03 20.59
N VAL A 8 -3.11 19.60 21.28
CA VAL A 8 -4.49 19.96 20.97
C VAL A 8 -4.85 21.19 21.77
N ARG A 9 -4.93 22.34 21.12
CA ARG A 9 -5.23 23.64 21.72
C ARG A 9 -6.67 24.03 21.44
N ASN A 10 -7.47 24.14 22.49
CA ASN A 10 -8.80 24.70 22.42
C ASN A 10 -8.74 26.20 22.74
N MET A 11 -9.04 27.03 21.75
CA MET A 11 -9.03 28.49 21.86
C MET A 11 -10.44 29.08 22.05
N SER A 12 -11.47 28.24 22.04
CA SER A 12 -12.84 28.67 22.29
C SER A 12 -13.07 29.00 23.77
N GLY A 13 -14.17 29.72 24.03
CA GLY A 13 -14.61 30.07 25.38
C GLY A 13 -15.35 28.96 26.12
N HIS A 14 -15.39 27.74 25.56
CA HIS A 14 -16.05 26.58 26.18
C HIS A 14 -15.19 25.33 26.06
N ASP A 15 -15.58 24.26 26.76
CA ASP A 15 -14.92 22.96 26.65
C ASP A 15 -15.18 22.35 25.27
N GLN A 16 -14.17 21.72 24.68
CA GLN A 16 -14.30 21.01 23.41
C GLN A 16 -13.90 19.54 23.57
N ARG A 17 -14.78 18.64 23.14
CA ARG A 17 -14.49 17.19 23.08
C ARG A 17 -13.82 16.85 21.75
N PHE A 18 -12.80 15.99 21.82
CA PHE A 18 -12.17 15.40 20.66
C PHE A 18 -12.14 13.88 20.79
N GLN A 19 -12.44 13.17 19.70
CA GLN A 19 -12.06 11.77 19.57
C GLN A 19 -10.58 11.68 19.23
N VAL A 20 -9.90 10.70 19.82
CA VAL A 20 -8.49 10.43 19.57
C VAL A 20 -8.38 9.00 19.06
N HIS A 21 -7.91 8.84 17.84
CA HIS A 21 -7.67 7.54 17.22
C HIS A 21 -6.17 7.35 17.00
N GLY A 22 -5.64 6.15 17.24
CA GLY A 22 -4.23 5.80 17.07
C GLY A 22 -3.31 6.18 18.25
N TRP A 23 -3.75 7.10 19.11
CA TRP A 23 -3.03 7.53 20.31
C TRP A 23 -3.93 7.55 21.53
N ASN A 24 -3.36 7.88 22.70
CA ASN A 24 -4.09 7.99 23.96
C ASN A 24 -4.97 6.75 24.28
N ASN A 25 -4.52 5.56 23.89
CA ASN A 25 -5.29 4.31 24.02
C ASN A 25 -6.71 4.39 23.39
N ASN A 26 -6.86 5.17 22.32
CA ASN A 26 -8.11 5.50 21.67
C ASN A 26 -9.17 6.10 22.61
N GLN A 27 -8.73 6.78 23.68
CA GLN A 27 -9.62 7.47 24.59
C GLN A 27 -9.82 8.92 24.15
N ASP A 28 -11.08 9.33 24.08
CA ASP A 28 -11.48 10.70 23.85
C ASP A 28 -10.89 11.64 24.92
N ILE A 29 -10.72 12.90 24.53
CA ILE A 29 -10.29 13.96 25.44
C ILE A 29 -11.32 15.08 25.47
N VAL A 30 -11.37 15.81 26.58
CA VAL A 30 -12.06 17.10 26.68
C VAL A 30 -11.00 18.14 27.01
N VAL A 31 -10.77 19.06 26.08
CA VAL A 31 -9.85 20.18 26.27
C VAL A 31 -10.66 21.37 26.75
N LYS A 32 -10.35 21.85 27.95
CA LYS A 32 -11.06 22.98 28.57
C LYS A 32 -10.90 24.26 27.76
N ALA A 33 -11.81 25.20 27.97
CA ALA A 33 -11.73 26.53 27.37
C ALA A 33 -10.34 27.15 27.55
N HIS A 34 -9.75 27.65 26.46
CA HIS A 34 -8.42 28.28 26.44
C HIS A 34 -7.28 27.41 27.00
N GLN A 35 -7.38 26.08 26.91
CA GLN A 35 -6.34 25.15 27.37
C GLN A 35 -5.74 24.31 26.23
N GLU A 36 -4.64 23.65 26.56
CA GLU A 36 -3.99 22.65 25.72
C GLU A 36 -4.06 21.26 26.36
N HIS A 37 -4.10 20.23 25.51
CA HIS A 37 -3.86 18.85 25.90
C HIS A 37 -2.72 18.27 25.07
N ARG A 38 -1.86 17.48 25.70
CA ARG A 38 -0.64 16.95 25.08
C ARG A 38 -0.71 15.43 25.00
N ILE A 39 -0.60 14.90 23.79
CA ILE A 39 -0.64 13.46 23.52
C ILE A 39 0.71 13.03 22.99
N GLN A 40 1.30 11.97 23.56
CA GLN A 40 2.53 11.39 23.05
C GLN A 40 2.26 10.64 21.75
N ALA A 41 2.96 11.01 20.68
CA ALA A 41 2.86 10.39 19.37
C ALA A 41 4.26 9.99 18.87
N LYS A 42 4.53 8.69 18.89
CA LYS A 42 5.83 8.15 18.46
C LYS A 42 5.97 8.28 16.94
N ASP A 43 7.18 8.49 16.46
CA ASP A 43 7.49 8.36 15.04
C ASP A 43 7.04 6.99 14.52
N GLY A 44 6.47 6.98 13.32
CA GLY A 44 5.84 5.83 12.68
C GLY A 44 4.43 5.47 13.14
N SER A 45 3.84 6.25 14.06
CA SER A 45 2.43 6.10 14.40
C SER A 45 1.53 6.95 13.50
N SER A 46 0.30 6.47 13.29
CA SER A 46 -0.76 7.16 12.55
C SER A 46 -2.05 7.20 13.35
N GLY A 47 -2.89 8.19 13.10
CA GLY A 47 -4.14 8.36 13.80
C GLY A 47 -4.86 9.65 13.41
N ALA A 48 -5.90 9.99 14.17
CA ALA A 48 -6.72 11.18 13.93
C ALA A 48 -7.17 11.86 15.22
N ILE A 49 -7.29 13.18 15.18
CA ILE A 49 -7.93 14.01 16.20
C ILE A 49 -9.18 14.63 15.58
N ILE A 50 -10.36 14.34 16.13
CA ILE A 50 -11.65 14.69 15.51
C ILE A 50 -12.48 15.50 16.50
N ALA A 51 -12.86 16.72 16.13
CA ALA A 51 -13.77 17.54 16.94
C ALA A 51 -15.19 16.94 16.94
N VAL A 52 -15.87 17.00 18.09
CA VAL A 52 -17.24 16.49 18.25
C VAL A 52 -18.20 17.62 18.60
N HIS A 53 -19.29 17.74 17.82
CA HIS A 53 -20.30 18.78 17.92
C HIS A 53 -21.67 18.18 18.20
N ASN A 54 -22.18 18.38 19.41
CA ASN A 54 -23.50 17.85 19.82
C ASN A 54 -23.65 16.33 19.56
N GLY A 55 -22.60 15.56 19.82
CA GLY A 55 -22.57 14.11 19.60
C GLY A 55 -22.27 13.67 18.17
N HIS A 56 -22.06 14.61 17.23
CA HIS A 56 -21.67 14.31 15.85
C HIS A 56 -20.20 14.64 15.61
N ILE A 57 -19.49 13.79 14.89
CA ILE A 57 -18.11 14.09 14.45
C ILE A 57 -18.11 15.26 13.46
N GLY A 58 -17.05 16.06 13.49
CA GLY A 58 -16.86 17.23 12.65
C GLY A 58 -15.49 17.23 11.96
N GLU A 59 -14.73 18.29 12.17
CA GLU A 59 -13.40 18.49 11.59
C GLU A 59 -12.43 17.42 12.09
N GLN A 60 -11.56 16.94 11.21
CA GLN A 60 -10.63 15.85 11.48
C GLN A 60 -9.22 16.23 11.03
N ALA A 61 -8.28 16.20 11.97
CA ALA A 61 -6.85 16.26 11.69
C ALA A 61 -6.31 14.83 11.60
N GLU A 62 -5.89 14.42 10.40
CA GLU A 62 -5.24 13.12 10.17
C GLU A 62 -3.73 13.30 10.24
N ILE A 63 -3.04 12.44 10.99
CA ILE A 63 -1.61 12.62 11.23
C ILE A 63 -0.91 11.27 11.13
N THR A 64 0.18 11.22 10.38
CA THR A 64 1.19 10.16 10.42
C THR A 64 2.53 10.80 10.77
N LYS A 65 3.08 10.43 11.92
CA LYS A 65 4.35 10.94 12.41
C LYS A 65 5.52 10.28 11.70
N CYS A 66 6.46 11.07 11.18
CA CYS A 66 7.67 10.55 10.51
C CYS A 66 7.34 9.52 9.40
N GLY A 67 6.22 9.71 8.71
CA GLY A 67 5.70 8.72 7.80
C GLY A 67 6.24 8.85 6.38
N TYR A 68 5.80 9.88 5.67
CA TYR A 68 6.14 10.04 4.25
C TYR A 68 7.58 10.52 4.07
N MET A 69 8.49 9.61 3.67
CA MET A 69 9.92 9.90 3.55
C MET A 69 10.54 10.39 4.87
N GLY A 70 10.08 9.88 6.01
CA GLY A 70 10.50 10.35 7.34
C GLY A 70 9.95 11.72 7.73
N ASN A 71 9.03 12.29 6.94
CA ASN A 71 8.35 13.53 7.25
C ASN A 71 6.97 13.27 7.87
N ASP A 72 6.50 14.22 8.66
CA ASP A 72 5.11 14.21 9.12
C ASP A 72 4.16 14.39 7.93
N PHE A 73 3.22 13.46 7.80
CA PHE A 73 2.03 13.67 7.00
C PHE A 73 0.96 14.19 7.94
N ILE A 74 0.44 15.39 7.68
CA ILE A 74 -0.69 15.95 8.41
C ILE A 74 -1.75 16.31 7.39
N ASP A 75 -3.03 16.16 7.68
CA ASP A 75 -4.11 16.64 6.81
C ASP A 75 -5.21 17.24 7.69
N MET A 76 -5.97 18.17 7.13
CA MET A 76 -7.17 18.71 7.76
C MET A 76 -8.35 18.49 6.82
N SER A 77 -9.34 17.72 7.28
CA SER A 77 -10.56 17.46 6.53
C SER A 77 -11.84 17.87 7.26
N ASN A 78 -12.80 18.34 6.47
CA ASN A 78 -14.20 18.55 6.85
C ASN A 78 -15.11 17.43 6.30
N ILE A 79 -14.51 16.34 5.79
CA ILE A 79 -15.24 15.24 5.12
C ILE A 79 -16.25 14.54 6.05
N CYS A 80 -15.98 14.51 7.36
CA CYS A 80 -16.84 13.92 8.39
C CYS A 80 -17.94 14.89 8.88
N GLY A 81 -17.84 16.17 8.55
CA GLY A 81 -18.72 17.24 9.00
C GLY A 81 -17.93 18.46 9.46
N ALA A 82 -18.64 19.47 9.95
CA ALA A 82 -18.04 20.64 10.59
C ALA A 82 -19.03 21.31 11.57
N GLY A 83 -18.52 21.92 12.63
CA GLY A 83 -19.25 22.73 13.60
C GLY A 83 -18.40 23.84 14.24
N GLY A 84 -17.08 23.85 14.01
CA GLY A 84 -16.15 24.87 14.44
C GLY A 84 -15.04 25.08 13.41
N ASN A 85 -13.93 25.69 13.81
CA ASN A 85 -12.77 25.87 12.94
C ASN A 85 -11.59 25.08 13.50
N MET A 86 -10.93 24.31 12.65
CA MET A 86 -9.76 23.55 13.04
C MET A 86 -8.65 23.69 12.00
N ILE A 87 -7.42 23.86 12.49
CA ILE A 87 -6.19 23.80 11.67
C ILE A 87 -5.19 22.86 12.32
N VAL A 88 -4.26 22.35 11.51
CA VAL A 88 -3.13 21.54 11.96
C VAL A 88 -1.84 22.05 11.32
N GLN A 89 -0.74 22.10 12.07
CA GLN A 89 0.58 22.50 11.60
C GLN A 89 1.70 21.90 12.44
N GLN A 90 2.93 21.84 11.93
CA GLN A 90 4.10 21.64 12.78
C GLN A 90 4.32 22.88 13.66
N VAL A 91 4.68 22.67 14.92
CA VAL A 91 4.97 23.76 15.87
C VAL A 91 6.09 24.65 15.32
N GLY A 92 5.83 25.96 15.28
CA GLY A 92 6.77 26.96 14.76
C GLY A 92 6.89 27.05 13.24
N ASP A 93 6.12 26.27 12.47
CA ASP A 93 6.20 26.25 11.01
C ASP A 93 4.84 26.47 10.35
N ASN A 94 4.46 27.74 10.23
CA ASN A 94 3.19 28.14 9.61
C ASN A 94 3.07 27.73 8.13
N LYS A 95 4.17 27.41 7.45
CA LYS A 95 4.12 26.96 6.04
C LYS A 95 3.54 25.55 5.91
N THR A 96 3.53 24.78 6.99
CA THR A 96 2.95 23.43 7.05
C THR A 96 1.47 23.43 7.42
N ARG A 97 0.87 24.61 7.63
CA ARG A 97 -0.52 24.73 8.07
C ARG A 97 -1.51 24.22 7.04
N LYS A 98 -2.48 23.46 7.52
CA LYS A 98 -3.63 22.96 6.76
C LYS A 98 -4.94 23.28 7.46
N GLY A 99 -6.00 23.42 6.66
CA GLY A 99 -7.34 23.82 7.12
C GLY A 99 -7.60 25.32 6.99
N ASP A 100 -8.89 25.67 6.96
CA ASP A 100 -9.35 27.06 6.93
C ASP A 100 -9.61 27.54 8.37
N PRO A 101 -8.82 28.50 8.91
CA PRO A 101 -8.98 28.96 10.29
C PRO A 101 -10.30 29.69 10.54
N ARG A 102 -11.06 30.00 9.48
CA ARG A 102 -12.33 30.71 9.50
C ARG A 102 -13.41 29.98 8.69
N PHE A 103 -13.28 28.65 8.54
CA PHE A 103 -14.23 27.79 7.82
C PHE A 103 -15.70 28.10 8.12
N MET A 104 -16.12 28.10 9.39
CA MET A 104 -17.51 28.32 9.79
C MET A 104 -17.97 29.76 9.56
N GLN A 105 -17.07 30.74 9.62
CA GLN A 105 -17.38 32.12 9.25
C GLN A 105 -17.61 32.24 7.75
N ASN A 106 -16.76 31.61 6.94
CA ASN A 106 -16.88 31.58 5.49
C ASN A 106 -18.15 30.82 5.06
N LEU A 107 -18.46 29.70 5.72
CA LEU A 107 -19.70 28.95 5.54
C LEU A 107 -20.93 29.79 5.85
N ASN A 108 -20.94 30.50 6.97
CA ASN A 108 -22.06 31.37 7.33
C ASN A 108 -22.23 32.54 6.35
N ALA A 109 -21.12 33.12 5.88
CA ALA A 109 -21.15 34.17 4.86
C ALA A 109 -21.69 33.65 3.52
N ALA A 110 -21.29 32.45 3.10
CA ALA A 110 -21.81 31.79 1.90
C ALA A 110 -23.29 31.43 2.07
N TRP A 111 -23.68 30.87 3.22
CA TRP A 111 -25.06 30.49 3.52
C TRP A 111 -26.01 31.68 3.49
N LYS A 112 -25.59 32.83 4.05
CA LYS A 112 -26.39 34.06 4.01
C LYS A 112 -26.68 34.50 2.57
N LYS A 113 -25.71 34.34 1.67
CA LYS A 113 -25.81 34.70 0.25
C LYS A 113 -26.48 33.63 -0.62
N ALA A 114 -26.61 32.40 -0.11
CA ALA A 114 -27.19 31.29 -0.86
C ALA A 114 -28.66 31.56 -1.21
N SER A 115 -29.06 31.15 -2.43
CA SER A 115 -30.44 31.22 -2.88
C SER A 115 -31.36 30.37 -2.00
N GLN A 116 -32.67 30.66 -1.99
CA GLN A 116 -33.61 29.83 -1.24
C GLN A 116 -33.60 28.38 -1.72
N GLY A 117 -33.54 28.15 -3.04
CA GLY A 117 -33.45 26.79 -3.60
C GLY A 117 -32.18 26.04 -3.17
N THR A 118 -31.04 26.73 -3.00
CA THR A 118 -29.83 26.14 -2.42
C THR A 118 -30.05 25.73 -0.97
N LYS A 119 -30.67 26.62 -0.16
CA LYS A 119 -30.94 26.34 1.25
C LYS A 119 -31.90 25.16 1.42
N ASP A 120 -32.98 25.15 0.65
CA ASP A 120 -33.97 24.08 0.65
C ASP A 120 -33.35 22.74 0.24
N GLY A 121 -32.44 22.76 -0.74
CA GLY A 121 -31.72 21.58 -1.21
C GLY A 121 -30.66 21.04 -0.24
N LEU A 122 -30.33 21.79 0.81
CA LEU A 122 -29.31 21.45 1.82
C LEU A 122 -29.87 21.32 3.24
N LYS A 123 -31.20 21.46 3.42
CA LYS A 123 -31.85 21.51 4.74
C LYS A 123 -31.61 20.28 5.62
N ASP A 124 -31.36 19.11 5.01
CA ASP A 124 -31.16 17.86 5.73
C ASP A 124 -29.70 17.67 6.20
N CYS A 125 -28.77 18.48 5.68
CA CYS A 125 -27.34 18.37 5.96
C CYS A 125 -26.71 19.67 6.47
N VAL A 126 -27.41 20.79 6.45
CA VAL A 126 -26.97 22.08 7.03
C VAL A 126 -27.87 22.43 8.21
N HIS A 127 -27.29 22.46 9.39
CA HIS A 127 -27.99 22.64 10.66
C HIS A 127 -27.89 24.10 11.07
N VAL A 128 -29.03 24.79 11.11
CA VAL A 128 -29.13 26.23 11.36
C VAL A 128 -29.80 26.48 12.71
N LYS A 129 -29.26 27.41 13.49
CA LYS A 129 -29.86 27.95 14.71
C LYS A 129 -29.78 29.47 14.65
N ASP A 130 -30.90 30.16 14.89
CA ASP A 130 -31.00 31.63 14.89
C ASP A 130 -30.44 32.26 13.59
N GLY A 131 -30.70 31.60 12.45
CA GLY A 131 -30.21 32.03 11.13
C GLY A 131 -28.72 31.80 10.86
N LYS A 132 -27.97 31.21 11.81
CA LYS A 132 -26.56 30.87 11.70
C LYS A 132 -26.39 29.35 11.51
N VAL A 133 -25.53 28.94 10.58
CA VAL A 133 -25.09 27.54 10.48
C VAL A 133 -24.25 27.21 11.71
N VAL A 134 -24.70 26.22 12.48
CA VAL A 134 -24.03 25.71 13.69
C VAL A 134 -23.34 24.38 13.45
N ARG A 135 -23.76 23.63 12.42
CA ARG A 135 -23.14 22.36 12.04
C ARG A 135 -23.49 22.02 10.60
N ILE A 136 -22.64 21.24 9.94
CA ILE A 136 -22.95 20.51 8.71
C ILE A 136 -22.71 19.02 8.92
N SER A 137 -23.47 18.19 8.20
CA SER A 137 -23.22 16.75 8.09
C SER A 137 -22.00 16.47 7.20
N ALA A 138 -21.58 15.21 7.12
CA ALA A 138 -20.44 14.75 6.33
C ALA A 138 -20.64 15.02 4.82
N PRO A 139 -19.87 15.91 4.16
CA PRO A 139 -20.06 16.24 2.74
C PRO A 139 -19.96 15.02 1.80
N LYS A 140 -19.18 13.99 2.16
CA LYS A 140 -19.09 12.73 1.42
C LYS A 140 -20.44 12.02 1.21
N ASP A 141 -21.40 12.24 2.11
CA ASP A 141 -22.73 11.62 2.04
C ASP A 141 -23.74 12.52 1.30
N PHE A 142 -23.34 13.76 0.98
CA PHE A 142 -24.22 14.80 0.42
C PHE A 142 -23.50 15.58 -0.70
N PRO A 143 -23.51 15.09 -1.96
CA PRO A 143 -22.80 15.74 -3.07
C PRO A 143 -23.14 17.21 -3.29
N LYS A 144 -24.40 17.63 -3.04
CA LYS A 144 -24.82 19.04 -3.11
C LYS A 144 -24.17 19.90 -2.02
N LEU A 145 -23.94 19.34 -0.83
CA LEU A 145 -23.24 20.02 0.25
C LEU A 145 -21.78 20.20 -0.10
N GLU A 146 -21.12 19.16 -0.64
CA GLU A 146 -19.75 19.27 -1.14
C GLU A 146 -19.63 20.40 -2.18
N GLN A 147 -20.49 20.40 -3.20
CA GLN A 147 -20.53 21.46 -4.23
C GLN A 147 -20.69 22.85 -3.61
N PHE A 148 -21.56 22.99 -2.61
CA PHE A 148 -21.77 24.26 -1.93
C PHE A 148 -20.53 24.70 -1.13
N ILE A 149 -19.87 23.80 -0.41
CA ILE A 149 -18.67 24.13 0.38
C ILE A 149 -17.51 24.54 -0.53
N ARG A 150 -17.37 23.90 -1.69
CA ARG A 150 -16.36 24.27 -2.69
C ARG A 150 -16.50 25.72 -3.18
N THR A 151 -17.68 26.34 -3.08
CA THR A 151 -17.85 27.75 -3.46
C THR A 151 -17.04 28.72 -2.58
N PHE A 152 -16.59 28.32 -1.39
CA PHE A 152 -15.84 29.19 -0.47
C PHE A 152 -14.57 28.59 0.15
N ALA A 153 -14.44 27.25 0.18
CA ALA A 153 -13.35 26.55 0.85
C ALA A 153 -12.51 25.63 -0.06
N ASP A 154 -12.74 25.64 -1.37
CA ASP A 154 -11.98 24.81 -2.31
C ASP A 154 -10.46 25.07 -2.20
N GLY A 155 -9.70 23.99 -1.97
CA GLY A 155 -8.26 24.04 -1.78
C GLY A 155 -7.78 24.66 -0.46
N LYS A 156 -8.68 24.99 0.50
CA LYS A 156 -8.29 25.47 1.85
C LYS A 156 -8.33 24.39 2.92
N THR A 157 -9.17 23.38 2.69
CA THR A 157 -9.40 22.24 3.56
C THR A 157 -9.84 21.08 2.68
N TYR A 158 -9.67 19.85 3.15
CA TYR A 158 -10.11 18.67 2.43
C TYR A 158 -11.63 18.46 2.63
N ILE A 159 -12.43 18.56 1.56
CA ILE A 159 -13.90 18.62 1.66
C ILE A 159 -14.57 17.35 1.15
N GLY A 160 -14.07 16.78 0.05
CA GLY A 160 -14.73 15.67 -0.66
C GLY A 160 -14.10 14.30 -0.41
N VAL A 161 -14.57 13.31 -1.16
CA VAL A 161 -13.84 12.05 -1.31
C VAL A 161 -12.64 12.33 -2.21
N GLY A 162 -11.45 12.44 -1.62
CA GLY A 162 -10.18 12.58 -2.35
C GLY A 162 -9.85 11.33 -3.14
N ALA A 163 -8.57 11.16 -3.52
CA ALA A 163 -8.16 10.03 -4.34
C ALA A 163 -8.50 8.71 -3.64
N TRP A 164 -9.58 8.05 -4.07
CA TRP A 164 -10.14 6.87 -3.45
C TRP A 164 -10.76 5.97 -4.52
N ASN A 165 -10.53 4.66 -4.42
CA ASN A 165 -11.06 3.65 -5.34
C ASN A 165 -10.74 3.93 -6.83
N GLY A 166 -9.50 4.31 -7.13
CA GLY A 166 -9.06 4.63 -8.50
C GLY A 166 -9.57 5.99 -9.04
N SER A 167 -10.41 6.70 -8.28
CA SER A 167 -10.69 8.11 -8.56
C SER A 167 -9.43 8.93 -8.29
N PRO A 168 -9.03 9.84 -9.20
CA PRO A 168 -7.92 10.77 -8.93
C PRO A 168 -8.25 11.76 -7.81
N GLY A 169 -9.51 11.82 -7.35
CA GLY A 169 -9.96 12.80 -6.37
C GLY A 169 -10.02 14.21 -6.94
N ASN A 170 -10.31 15.19 -6.09
CA ASN A 170 -10.22 16.60 -6.45
C ASN A 170 -8.77 17.09 -6.32
N ALA A 171 -8.25 17.74 -7.35
CA ALA A 171 -6.86 18.19 -7.39
C ALA A 171 -6.53 19.23 -6.29
N ASN A 172 -7.48 20.09 -5.93
CA ASN A 172 -7.30 21.11 -4.88
C ASN A 172 -7.30 20.47 -3.49
N ASP A 173 -8.10 19.43 -3.27
CA ASP A 173 -8.06 18.62 -2.05
C ASP A 173 -6.70 17.90 -1.95
N ASN A 174 -6.24 17.27 -3.03
CA ASN A 174 -4.94 16.57 -3.05
C ASN A 174 -3.74 17.51 -2.84
N ALA A 175 -3.84 18.77 -3.29
CA ALA A 175 -2.80 19.77 -3.07
C ALA A 175 -2.61 20.10 -1.58
N GLN A 176 -3.65 19.89 -0.76
CA GLN A 176 -3.53 19.99 0.70
C GLN A 176 -2.75 18.82 1.29
N SER A 177 -2.69 17.64 0.67
CA SER A 177 -2.09 16.43 1.24
C SER A 177 -0.55 16.32 1.11
N SER A 178 0.19 17.43 1.05
CA SER A 178 1.66 17.39 1.00
C SER A 178 2.30 17.08 2.37
N ALA A 179 3.31 16.22 2.43
CA ALA A 179 4.05 16.01 3.68
C ALA A 179 4.76 17.30 4.14
N ALA A 180 4.90 17.47 5.46
CA ALA A 180 5.69 18.53 6.07
C ALA A 180 7.20 18.21 5.98
N HIS A 181 8.05 18.89 6.76
CA HIS A 181 9.49 18.63 6.79
C HIS A 181 9.93 18.00 8.11
N GLY A 182 10.48 16.79 8.05
CA GLY A 182 10.90 15.98 9.18
C GLY A 182 9.76 15.64 10.14
N SER A 183 10.13 15.13 11.32
CA SER A 183 9.21 14.87 12.42
C SER A 183 9.35 15.90 13.54
N LYS A 184 8.29 16.67 13.80
CA LYS A 184 8.22 17.72 14.83
C LYS A 184 6.99 17.55 15.73
N ASP A 185 6.90 18.34 16.79
CA ASP A 185 5.63 18.46 17.50
C ASP A 185 4.57 19.04 16.57
N ILE A 186 3.33 18.55 16.69
CA ILE A 186 2.20 18.98 15.87
C ILE A 186 1.25 19.79 16.73
N LEU A 187 0.88 20.97 16.25
CA LEU A 187 -0.13 21.84 16.86
C LEU A 187 -1.44 21.68 16.10
N ILE A 188 -2.51 21.40 16.84
CA ILE A 188 -3.89 21.35 16.37
C ILE A 188 -4.65 22.44 17.12
N CYS A 189 -5.19 23.42 16.41
CA CYS A 189 -5.94 24.51 17.03
C CYS A 189 -7.41 24.42 16.67
N TYR A 190 -8.27 24.56 17.68
CA TYR A 190 -9.72 24.62 17.53
C TYR A 190 -10.26 25.95 18.06
N ASN A 191 -11.21 26.57 17.35
CA ASN A 191 -11.96 27.74 17.81
C ASN A 191 -13.30 27.86 17.07
N ASP A 192 -14.36 28.32 17.73
CA ASP A 192 -15.60 28.70 17.03
C ASP A 192 -15.47 30.03 16.28
N GLY A 193 -14.48 30.85 16.65
CA GLY A 193 -14.10 32.11 16.05
C GLY A 193 -13.03 31.96 14.97
N ASP A 194 -11.85 32.53 15.17
CA ASP A 194 -10.68 32.33 14.32
C ASP A 194 -9.71 31.40 15.06
N CYS A 195 -9.34 30.27 14.46
CA CYS A 195 -8.39 29.33 15.07
C CYS A 195 -6.94 29.50 14.61
N THR A 196 -6.61 30.66 14.02
CA THR A 196 -5.21 31.04 13.77
C THR A 196 -4.44 31.13 15.09
N PRO A 197 -3.39 30.32 15.30
CA PRO A 197 -2.61 30.39 16.52
C PRO A 197 -1.92 31.76 16.63
N ASN A 198 -2.09 32.42 17.77
CA ASN A 198 -1.50 33.75 18.03
C ASN A 198 -0.04 33.63 18.54
N ASP A 199 0.73 32.72 17.96
CA ASP A 199 2.09 32.38 18.42
C ASP A 199 3.14 33.32 17.83
N GLY A 200 2.82 34.62 17.70
CA GLY A 200 3.73 35.63 17.16
C GLY A 200 5.12 35.55 17.81
N ALA A 201 6.16 35.94 17.07
CA ALA A 201 7.61 35.79 17.34
C ALA A 201 8.15 36.40 18.66
N HIS A 202 7.29 36.72 19.63
CA HIS A 202 7.63 37.23 20.96
C HIS A 202 7.75 36.15 22.04
N ALA A 203 7.51 34.86 21.74
CA ALA A 203 7.57 33.78 22.74
C ALA A 203 8.86 32.92 22.68
N SER A 204 9.92 33.33 22.00
CA SER A 204 11.18 32.56 21.96
C SER A 204 12.42 33.43 21.92
N ALA A 205 12.82 33.94 23.09
CA ALA A 205 14.21 34.25 23.38
C ALA A 205 14.82 33.09 24.18
N VAL A 206 15.13 31.98 23.51
CA VAL A 206 16.16 31.02 23.95
C VAL A 206 16.91 30.53 22.71
N THR A 207 17.97 31.29 22.40
CA THR A 207 19.30 30.84 21.99
C THR A 207 19.40 29.52 21.21
N THR A 208 19.73 29.59 19.91
CA THR A 208 21.06 29.23 19.40
C THR A 208 21.18 29.42 17.89
N ASN A 209 22.26 30.11 17.50
CA ASN A 209 22.75 30.29 16.14
C ASN A 209 23.41 29.00 15.64
N PHE A 210 23.19 28.60 14.38
CA PHE A 210 24.21 27.89 13.62
C PHE A 210 24.17 28.24 12.13
N ILE A 211 25.37 28.41 11.60
CA ILE A 211 25.76 28.93 10.29
C ILE A 211 25.88 27.78 9.28
N LEU A 212 25.40 28.00 8.06
CA LEU A 212 25.53 27.12 6.89
C LEU A 212 26.91 27.26 6.21
N ALA A 213 27.44 26.15 5.69
CA ALA A 213 28.42 26.14 4.60
C ALA A 213 28.36 24.80 3.81
N PRO A 214 28.81 24.76 2.53
CA PRO A 214 28.23 23.93 1.46
C PRO A 214 29.09 22.73 0.97
N GLU A 215 28.46 21.91 0.12
CA GLU A 215 28.98 20.75 -0.65
C GLU A 215 30.15 21.04 -1.62
N PRO A 216 30.86 19.98 -2.05
CA PRO A 216 31.32 19.90 -3.43
C PRO A 216 30.94 18.59 -4.18
N GLN A 217 30.79 18.75 -5.51
CA GLN A 217 30.48 17.76 -6.55
C GLN A 217 31.69 16.97 -7.10
N ASN A 218 31.38 16.01 -7.99
CA ASN A 218 32.17 15.31 -9.04
C ASN A 218 32.86 13.98 -8.63
N SER A 219 32.96 12.92 -9.44
CA SER A 219 33.05 12.74 -10.91
C SER A 219 32.75 11.27 -11.37
N GLU A 220 32.94 11.01 -12.67
CA GLU A 220 32.42 9.98 -13.60
C GLU A 220 33.10 8.58 -13.67
N ARG A 221 32.48 7.69 -14.50
CA ARG A 221 33.02 6.58 -15.36
C ARG A 221 33.33 5.21 -14.68
N SER A 222 33.14 4.02 -15.28
CA SER A 222 33.14 3.56 -16.70
C SER A 222 32.44 2.19 -16.92
N GLU A 223 32.21 1.85 -18.19
CA GLU A 223 31.60 0.61 -18.75
C GLU A 223 32.56 -0.59 -18.81
N ASN A 224 32.02 -1.82 -18.90
CA ASN A 224 32.49 -2.92 -19.77
C ASN A 224 31.52 -4.13 -19.71
N HIS A 225 31.15 -4.68 -20.87
CA HIS A 225 30.37 -5.93 -21.03
C HIS A 225 31.03 -6.81 -22.10
N GLU A 226 31.23 -8.09 -21.80
CA GLU A 226 31.62 -9.15 -22.75
C GLU A 226 30.51 -10.22 -22.84
N ASN A 227 30.36 -10.77 -24.05
CA ASN A 227 29.36 -11.76 -24.47
C ASN A 227 29.90 -13.19 -24.37
N HIS A 228 29.01 -14.16 -24.08
CA HIS A 228 29.26 -15.59 -24.34
C HIS A 228 28.02 -16.26 -24.96
N GLU A 229 28.27 -17.10 -25.97
CA GLU A 229 27.30 -17.83 -26.81
C GLU A 229 27.38 -19.35 -26.49
N ILE A 230 26.24 -20.06 -26.45
CA ILE A 230 26.18 -21.53 -26.24
C ILE A 230 25.19 -22.19 -27.24
N THR A 231 25.60 -23.33 -27.82
CA THR A 231 24.96 -24.12 -28.90
C THR A 231 24.01 -25.24 -28.41
N ALA A 232 22.94 -25.54 -29.17
CA ALA A 232 21.71 -26.25 -28.73
C ALA A 232 21.49 -27.72 -29.21
N ASN A 233 22.51 -28.56 -29.44
CA ASN A 233 22.33 -29.88 -30.10
C ASN A 233 22.23 -31.15 -29.20
N ASP A 234 22.14 -31.06 -27.86
CA ASP A 234 22.33 -32.24 -26.98
C ASP A 234 21.03 -32.91 -26.46
N THR A 235 19.87 -32.31 -26.67
CA THR A 235 18.64 -32.66 -25.91
C THR A 235 17.82 -33.83 -26.50
N LYS A 236 17.81 -33.97 -27.83
CA LYS A 236 17.00 -34.98 -28.52
C LYS A 236 17.55 -36.40 -28.31
N ALA A 237 18.88 -36.55 -28.38
CA ALA A 237 19.56 -37.82 -28.23
C ALA A 237 19.36 -38.46 -26.83
N LYS A 238 19.28 -37.63 -25.78
CA LYS A 238 19.07 -38.10 -24.40
C LYS A 238 17.66 -38.62 -24.14
N THR A 239 16.65 -38.02 -24.78
CA THR A 239 15.24 -38.43 -24.62
C THR A 239 14.98 -39.79 -25.25
N GLU A 240 15.53 -40.04 -26.45
CA GLU A 240 15.42 -41.33 -27.14
C GLU A 240 16.15 -42.46 -26.38
N ALA A 241 17.27 -42.15 -25.72
CA ALA A 241 18.01 -43.11 -24.89
C ALA A 241 17.25 -43.57 -23.64
N LEU A 242 16.50 -42.67 -22.96
CA LEU A 242 15.71 -43.03 -21.77
C LEU A 242 14.51 -43.92 -22.12
N LEU A 243 13.80 -43.61 -23.21
CA LEU A 243 12.67 -44.42 -23.69
C LEU A 243 13.12 -45.82 -24.12
N ALA A 244 14.31 -45.93 -24.75
CA ALA A 244 14.89 -47.23 -25.09
C ALA A 244 15.26 -48.04 -23.83
N ALA A 245 15.76 -47.39 -22.78
CA ALA A 245 16.10 -48.06 -21.51
C ALA A 245 14.87 -48.56 -20.74
N ALA A 246 13.71 -47.92 -20.92
CA ALA A 246 12.43 -48.33 -20.34
C ALA A 246 11.64 -49.32 -21.23
N GLY A 247 12.27 -49.94 -22.23
CA GLY A 247 11.61 -50.90 -23.12
C GLY A 247 10.49 -50.30 -23.98
N GLY A 248 10.44 -48.96 -24.13
CA GLY A 248 9.40 -48.25 -24.87
C GLY A 248 8.13 -47.95 -24.07
N ASP A 249 8.03 -48.32 -22.79
CA ASP A 249 6.90 -47.98 -21.92
C ASP A 249 7.22 -46.77 -21.04
N PRO A 250 6.58 -45.60 -21.24
CA PRO A 250 6.83 -44.39 -20.46
C PRO A 250 6.46 -44.49 -18.98
N SER A 251 5.62 -45.46 -18.59
CA SER A 251 5.15 -45.64 -17.20
C SER A 251 6.19 -46.31 -16.30
N GLU A 252 7.18 -46.97 -16.88
CA GLU A 252 8.30 -47.62 -16.19
C GLU A 252 9.47 -46.66 -15.93
N ILE A 253 9.40 -45.42 -16.43
CA ILE A 253 10.42 -44.41 -16.15
C ILE A 253 10.19 -43.85 -14.74
N SER A 254 11.21 -43.91 -13.88
CA SER A 254 11.07 -43.41 -12.52
C SER A 254 10.73 -41.91 -12.49
N PRO A 255 9.90 -41.45 -11.54
CA PRO A 255 9.57 -40.04 -11.38
C PRO A 255 10.81 -39.14 -11.23
N GLU A 256 11.86 -39.64 -10.59
CA GLU A 256 13.13 -38.94 -10.45
C GLU A 256 13.89 -38.78 -11.77
N ALA A 257 13.86 -39.78 -12.66
CA ALA A 257 14.49 -39.71 -13.97
C ALA A 257 13.74 -38.77 -14.92
N LEU A 258 12.40 -38.77 -14.87
CA LEU A 258 11.56 -37.82 -15.60
C LEU A 258 11.79 -36.38 -15.10
N LEU A 259 11.95 -36.20 -13.79
CA LEU A 259 12.21 -34.90 -13.19
C LEU A 259 13.60 -34.36 -13.56
N ALA A 260 14.62 -35.22 -13.60
CA ALA A 260 15.97 -34.86 -14.04
C ALA A 260 15.99 -34.44 -15.52
N LEU A 261 15.30 -35.17 -16.39
CA LEU A 261 15.20 -34.84 -17.82
C LEU A 261 14.44 -33.52 -18.06
N ALA A 262 13.36 -33.28 -17.31
CA ALA A 262 12.61 -32.03 -17.36
C ALA A 262 13.40 -30.83 -16.81
N GLN A 263 14.37 -31.07 -15.92
CA GLN A 263 15.28 -30.05 -15.40
C GLN A 263 16.37 -29.69 -16.41
N GLU A 264 17.01 -30.66 -17.05
CA GLU A 264 18.02 -30.42 -18.11
C GLU A 264 17.42 -29.72 -19.34
N ASN A 265 16.22 -30.10 -19.77
CA ASN A 265 15.57 -29.53 -20.96
C ASN A 265 15.13 -28.07 -20.77
N ARG A 266 15.00 -27.58 -19.52
CA ARG A 266 14.63 -26.18 -19.23
C ARG A 266 15.77 -25.19 -19.39
N GLU A 267 17.02 -25.65 -19.43
CA GLU A 267 18.18 -24.78 -19.64
C GLU A 267 18.51 -24.55 -21.13
N ALA A 268 17.96 -25.38 -22.04
CA ALA A 268 18.25 -25.32 -23.48
C ALA A 268 17.24 -24.51 -24.32
N VAL A 269 16.09 -24.10 -23.77
CA VAL A 269 15.00 -23.47 -24.55
C VAL A 269 14.89 -21.97 -24.25
N TYR A 270 15.90 -21.22 -24.68
CA TYR A 270 15.75 -19.80 -25.05
C TYR A 270 16.62 -19.52 -26.26
N GLY A 271 16.26 -20.16 -27.38
CA GLY A 271 16.89 -19.96 -28.67
C GLY A 271 16.07 -20.65 -29.75
N ASN A 272 15.17 -19.89 -30.36
CA ASN A 272 14.34 -20.23 -31.52
C ASN A 272 13.04 -21.01 -31.23
N GLY A 273 11.94 -20.42 -31.68
CA GLY A 273 10.58 -20.89 -31.45
C GLY A 273 10.17 -22.02 -32.37
N GLU A 274 10.31 -23.26 -31.90
CA GLU A 274 9.51 -24.39 -32.36
C GLU A 274 8.79 -25.06 -31.19
N THR A 275 7.59 -25.54 -31.48
CA THR A 275 6.55 -25.99 -30.55
C THR A 275 6.93 -27.24 -29.76
N ALA A 276 6.85 -27.14 -28.43
CA ALA A 276 7.09 -28.24 -27.48
C ALA A 276 5.80 -29.06 -27.22
N GLU A 277 5.57 -30.12 -27.99
CA GLU A 277 4.46 -31.06 -27.75
C GLU A 277 4.72 -32.26 -26.79
N PRO A 278 5.95 -32.77 -26.51
CA PRO A 278 6.06 -34.02 -25.73
C PRO A 278 5.91 -33.84 -24.20
N THR A 279 6.08 -32.63 -23.67
CA THR A 279 5.98 -32.36 -22.21
C THR A 279 4.55 -32.28 -21.69
N GLN A 280 3.56 -32.05 -22.57
CA GLN A 280 2.17 -31.80 -22.18
C GLN A 280 1.40 -33.10 -21.85
N ALA A 281 1.77 -34.21 -22.50
CA ALA A 281 1.18 -35.53 -22.23
C ALA A 281 1.54 -36.06 -20.83
N LEU A 282 2.77 -35.81 -20.36
CA LEU A 282 3.29 -36.32 -19.08
C LEU A 282 2.66 -35.67 -17.83
N PHE A 283 2.25 -34.39 -17.90
CA PHE A 283 1.55 -33.73 -16.79
C PHE A 283 0.08 -34.15 -16.67
N THR A 284 -0.53 -34.59 -17.78
CA THR A 284 -1.95 -34.93 -17.82
C THR A 284 -2.23 -36.28 -17.15
N THR A 285 -1.28 -37.22 -17.19
CA THR A 285 -1.47 -38.58 -16.65
C THR A 285 -1.36 -38.67 -15.12
N LEU A 286 -0.68 -37.71 -14.46
CA LEU A 286 -0.51 -37.70 -12.99
C LEU A 286 -1.74 -37.15 -12.22
N ALA A 287 -2.71 -36.54 -12.91
CA ALA A 287 -3.82 -35.83 -12.27
C ALA A 287 -5.10 -36.67 -12.02
N VAL A 288 -5.15 -37.94 -12.43
CA VAL A 288 -6.43 -38.69 -12.53
C VAL A 288 -6.83 -39.45 -11.24
N GLY A 289 -6.04 -39.41 -10.16
CA GLY A 289 -6.32 -40.21 -8.94
C GLY A 289 -6.48 -39.46 -7.60
N ALA A 290 -6.21 -38.16 -7.54
CA ALA A 290 -6.21 -37.43 -6.27
C ALA A 290 -7.58 -36.79 -5.98
N LYS A 291 -8.13 -37.04 -4.78
CA LYS A 291 -9.33 -36.37 -4.26
C LYS A 291 -9.08 -34.85 -4.28
N ASP A 292 -10.02 -34.08 -4.82
CA ASP A 292 -9.94 -32.61 -4.88
C ASP A 292 -9.60 -32.06 -3.49
N PRO A 293 -8.41 -31.45 -3.30
CA PRO A 293 -7.98 -30.98 -1.99
C PRO A 293 -8.72 -29.70 -1.54
N GLY A 294 -9.58 -29.15 -2.39
CA GLY A 294 -10.35 -27.94 -2.13
C GLY A 294 -9.57 -26.66 -2.46
N PRO A 295 -10.07 -25.49 -2.03
CA PRO A 295 -9.43 -24.20 -2.25
C PRO A 295 -8.10 -24.08 -1.49
N GLY A 296 -7.14 -23.41 -2.11
CA GLY A 296 -5.80 -23.26 -1.57
C GLY A 296 -4.83 -22.89 -2.68
N ILE A 297 -3.53 -23.00 -2.40
CA ILE A 297 -2.50 -22.80 -3.42
C ILE A 297 -1.55 -24.01 -3.45
N ASP A 298 -1.05 -24.35 -4.63
CA ASP A 298 0.10 -25.23 -4.78
C ASP A 298 1.36 -24.38 -4.69
N LEU A 299 2.04 -24.40 -3.53
CA LEU A 299 3.21 -23.57 -3.28
C LEU A 299 4.51 -24.36 -3.51
N THR A 300 5.38 -23.83 -4.36
CA THR A 300 6.71 -24.39 -4.64
C THR A 300 7.81 -23.42 -4.24
N ASN A 301 8.81 -23.92 -3.49
CA ASN A 301 10.06 -23.22 -3.24
C ASN A 301 11.10 -23.64 -4.28
N LYS A 302 11.40 -22.78 -5.27
CA LYS A 302 12.49 -22.98 -6.24
C LYS A 302 13.82 -22.36 -5.80
N SER A 303 13.87 -21.72 -4.64
CA SER A 303 15.12 -21.19 -4.12
C SER A 303 16.08 -22.30 -3.67
N LYS A 304 17.35 -21.93 -3.57
CA LYS A 304 18.43 -22.83 -3.11
C LYS A 304 18.44 -23.02 -1.59
N LYS A 305 17.55 -22.37 -0.84
CA LYS A 305 17.50 -22.42 0.63
C LYS A 305 16.12 -22.83 1.15
N GLU A 306 16.09 -23.47 2.31
CA GLU A 306 14.85 -23.68 3.02
C GLU A 306 14.25 -22.31 3.37
N THR A 307 12.98 -22.12 3.06
CA THR A 307 12.29 -20.83 3.23
C THR A 307 10.96 -21.05 3.93
N GLU A 308 10.66 -20.19 4.90
CA GLU A 308 9.33 -20.11 5.50
C GLU A 308 8.51 -19.02 4.82
N TYR A 309 7.32 -19.39 4.37
CA TYR A 309 6.38 -18.53 3.69
C TYR A 309 5.22 -18.19 4.61
N PHE A 310 4.87 -16.91 4.68
CA PHE A 310 3.83 -16.40 5.55
C PHE A 310 2.64 -15.92 4.73
N PHE A 311 1.45 -16.31 5.16
CA PHE A 311 0.19 -15.95 4.56
C PHE A 311 -0.47 -14.85 5.39
N TYR A 312 -0.87 -13.78 4.73
CA TYR A 312 -1.53 -12.65 5.35
C TYR A 312 -2.87 -12.45 4.67
N ASP A 313 -3.95 -12.48 5.46
CA ASP A 313 -5.28 -12.07 5.00
C ASP A 313 -5.35 -10.53 5.01
N ASN A 314 -6.10 -9.94 4.09
CA ASN A 314 -6.24 -8.50 4.03
C ASN A 314 -7.15 -8.00 5.16
N TYR A 315 -6.87 -6.79 5.65
CA TYR A 315 -7.68 -6.15 6.69
C TYR A 315 -9.07 -5.76 6.17
N TRP A 316 -9.16 -5.45 4.87
CA TRP A 316 -10.39 -5.10 4.19
C TRP A 316 -10.76 -6.21 3.20
N ASN A 317 -11.71 -7.06 3.61
CA ASN A 317 -12.25 -8.12 2.77
C ASN A 317 -13.62 -7.72 2.22
N GLY A 318 -13.72 -7.56 0.90
CA GLY A 318 -15.02 -7.41 0.20
C GLY A 318 -15.44 -5.99 -0.19
N ASN A 319 -14.60 -4.97 -0.04
CA ASN A 319 -14.89 -3.61 -0.52
C ASN A 319 -14.05 -3.17 -1.74
N GLY A 320 -13.26 -4.09 -2.32
CA GLY A 320 -12.37 -3.80 -3.46
C GLY A 320 -11.00 -3.22 -3.10
N THR A 321 -10.68 -3.02 -1.81
CA THR A 321 -9.40 -2.46 -1.38
C THR A 321 -8.58 -3.48 -0.60
N ALA A 322 -7.36 -3.78 -1.03
CA ALA A 322 -6.43 -4.63 -0.28
C ALA A 322 -5.70 -3.80 0.79
N GLY A 323 -6.08 -3.98 2.06
CA GLY A 323 -5.35 -3.43 3.20
C GLY A 323 -4.35 -4.43 3.71
N ALA A 324 -3.06 -4.23 3.44
CA ALA A 324 -2.04 -5.18 3.84
C ALA A 324 -1.89 -5.26 5.37
N ASN A 325 -2.14 -6.45 5.92
CA ASN A 325 -1.78 -6.81 7.28
C ASN A 325 -0.34 -7.30 7.30
N PHE A 326 0.56 -6.73 8.12
CA PHE A 326 1.99 -7.07 8.12
C PHE A 326 2.46 -7.77 9.40
N ASP A 327 1.68 -7.67 10.48
CA ASP A 327 2.05 -8.11 11.82
C ASP A 327 1.27 -9.35 12.29
N LYS A 328 0.23 -9.76 11.56
CA LYS A 328 -0.62 -10.91 11.94
C LYS A 328 -0.76 -11.92 10.80
N PRO A 329 0.27 -12.77 10.57
CA PRO A 329 0.15 -13.84 9.60
C PRO A 329 -0.93 -14.83 10.04
N LEU A 330 -1.78 -15.25 9.11
CA LEU A 330 -2.81 -16.27 9.32
C LEU A 330 -2.18 -17.66 9.47
N LYS A 331 -1.13 -17.94 8.69
CA LYS A 331 -0.48 -19.25 8.59
C LYS A 331 0.94 -19.08 8.07
N SER A 332 1.82 -20.05 8.37
CA SER A 332 3.09 -20.20 7.67
C SER A 332 3.34 -21.64 7.22
N VAL A 333 4.19 -21.79 6.21
CA VAL A 333 4.63 -23.08 5.67
C VAL A 333 6.13 -23.01 5.38
N LYS A 334 6.89 -23.99 5.88
CA LYS A 334 8.33 -24.08 5.65
C LYS A 334 8.61 -25.14 4.60
N LEU A 335 9.28 -24.76 3.52
CA LEU A 335 9.61 -25.64 2.41
C LEU A 335 11.12 -25.72 2.17
N LYS A 336 11.62 -26.95 2.06
CA LYS A 336 12.99 -27.22 1.59
C LYS A 336 13.18 -26.72 0.15
N PRO A 337 14.43 -26.53 -0.30
CA PRO A 337 14.72 -26.26 -1.71
C PRO A 337 14.03 -27.27 -2.63
N ASN A 338 13.42 -26.78 -3.71
CA ASN A 338 12.67 -27.54 -4.71
C ASN A 338 11.43 -28.31 -4.21
N ALA A 339 11.05 -28.16 -2.93
CA ALA A 339 9.86 -28.80 -2.40
C ALA A 339 8.58 -28.06 -2.82
N SER A 340 7.49 -28.81 -2.95
CA SER A 340 6.15 -28.28 -3.18
C SER A 340 5.18 -28.80 -2.13
N GLN A 341 4.18 -28.00 -1.79
CA GLN A 341 3.13 -28.37 -0.85
C GLN A 341 1.83 -27.67 -1.22
N PHE A 342 0.72 -28.41 -1.22
CA PHE A 342 -0.61 -27.80 -1.24
C PHE A 342 -0.92 -27.16 0.11
N VAL A 343 -1.29 -25.88 0.10
CA VAL A 343 -1.64 -25.12 1.28
C VAL A 343 -3.14 -24.84 1.29
N PRO A 344 -3.93 -25.57 2.10
CA PRO A 344 -5.37 -25.32 2.19
C PRO A 344 -5.63 -23.97 2.87
N LEU A 345 -6.56 -23.22 2.29
CA LEU A 345 -7.00 -21.90 2.73
C LEU A 345 -8.52 -21.78 2.57
N PRO A 346 -9.20 -20.94 3.38
CA PRO A 346 -10.64 -20.76 3.25
C PRO A 346 -10.99 -20.10 1.91
N LYS A 347 -12.13 -20.44 1.30
CA LYS A 347 -12.62 -19.80 0.05
C LYS A 347 -12.67 -18.28 0.15
N THR A 348 -12.94 -17.77 1.35
CA THR A 348 -13.03 -16.34 1.65
C THR A 348 -11.68 -15.63 1.76
N PHE A 349 -10.56 -16.35 1.65
CA PHE A 349 -9.22 -15.76 1.74
C PHE A 349 -9.01 -14.75 0.63
N LYS A 350 -8.60 -13.53 0.99
CA LYS A 350 -8.17 -12.48 0.06
C LYS A 350 -6.95 -11.82 0.66
N GLY A 351 -5.79 -12.09 0.10
CA GLY A 351 -4.56 -11.70 0.76
C GLY A 351 -3.35 -12.04 -0.07
N ARG A 352 -2.29 -12.47 0.60
CA ARG A 352 -1.00 -12.72 -0.04
C ARG A 352 -0.17 -13.76 0.67
N VAL A 353 0.84 -14.25 -0.06
CA VAL A 353 1.97 -15.02 0.49
C VAL A 353 3.28 -14.30 0.21
N GLN A 354 4.20 -14.33 1.18
CA GLN A 354 5.54 -13.74 1.07
C GLN A 354 6.61 -14.60 1.77
N ARG A 355 7.90 -14.35 1.45
CA ARG A 355 9.05 -14.98 2.12
C ARG A 355 9.34 -14.26 3.45
N GLY A 356 9.37 -15.01 4.55
CA GLY A 356 9.61 -14.43 5.87
C GLY A 356 8.54 -13.40 6.27
N LYS A 357 8.77 -12.73 7.40
CA LYS A 357 7.86 -11.72 7.94
C LYS A 357 8.23 -10.29 7.59
N GLU A 358 9.44 -10.09 7.08
CA GLU A 358 10.07 -8.79 6.96
C GLU A 358 9.93 -8.18 5.57
N LEU A 359 9.81 -6.86 5.54
CA LEU A 359 9.88 -6.05 4.32
C LEU A 359 11.30 -5.48 4.10
N PRO A 360 11.66 -5.08 2.88
CA PRO A 360 10.89 -5.21 1.63
C PRO A 360 10.84 -6.65 1.10
N CYS A 361 9.74 -7.08 0.48
CA CYS A 361 9.62 -8.43 -0.08
C CYS A 361 8.63 -8.52 -1.25
N THR A 362 8.80 -9.55 -2.08
CA THR A 362 7.91 -9.84 -3.20
C THR A 362 6.59 -10.43 -2.69
N TRP A 363 5.47 -9.93 -3.19
CA TRP A 363 4.15 -10.44 -2.87
C TRP A 363 3.56 -11.22 -4.02
N VAL A 364 2.92 -12.33 -3.67
CA VAL A 364 1.96 -13.02 -4.55
C VAL A 364 0.60 -12.76 -3.94
N GLU A 365 -0.18 -11.88 -4.56
CA GLU A 365 -1.50 -11.45 -4.10
C GLU A 365 -2.56 -12.32 -4.76
N PHE A 366 -3.55 -12.78 -3.99
CA PHE A 366 -4.64 -13.58 -4.52
C PHE A 366 -5.89 -13.58 -3.63
N GLN A 367 -7.03 -13.78 -4.28
CA GLN A 367 -8.28 -14.18 -3.65
C GLN A 367 -8.71 -15.54 -4.20
N LEU A 368 -9.26 -16.41 -3.34
CA LEU A 368 -9.66 -17.76 -3.75
C LEU A 368 -11.07 -17.83 -4.33
N GLU A 369 -11.89 -16.83 -4.04
CA GLU A 369 -13.23 -16.69 -4.61
C GLU A 369 -13.59 -15.21 -4.78
N ALA A 370 -13.55 -14.75 -6.02
CA ALA A 370 -14.08 -13.46 -6.42
C ALA A 370 -15.61 -13.46 -6.32
N SER A 371 -16.19 -12.31 -6.01
CA SER A 371 -17.65 -12.19 -5.83
C SER A 371 -18.44 -12.16 -7.14
N ASP A 372 -17.77 -11.81 -8.24
CA ASP A 372 -18.36 -11.60 -9.56
C ASP A 372 -18.37 -12.87 -10.41
N ASP A 373 -17.24 -13.57 -10.52
CA ASP A 373 -17.12 -14.76 -11.39
C ASP A 373 -16.87 -16.07 -10.62
N HIS A 374 -16.75 -15.99 -9.29
CA HIS A 374 -16.50 -17.11 -8.37
C HIS A 374 -15.19 -17.88 -8.62
N ARG A 375 -14.22 -17.28 -9.33
CA ARG A 375 -12.89 -17.87 -9.57
C ARG A 375 -11.87 -17.38 -8.54
N ALA A 376 -10.74 -18.06 -8.48
CA ALA A 376 -9.57 -17.46 -7.85
C ALA A 376 -8.95 -16.45 -8.82
N HIS A 377 -8.43 -15.34 -8.30
CA HIS A 377 -7.70 -14.32 -9.03
C HIS A 377 -6.43 -13.98 -8.28
N GLY A 378 -5.34 -13.75 -8.98
CA GLY A 378 -4.12 -13.28 -8.34
C GLY A 378 -3.07 -12.77 -9.31
N ASP A 379 -2.05 -12.14 -8.74
CA ASP A 379 -1.00 -11.45 -9.45
C ASP A 379 0.28 -11.36 -8.59
N ILE A 380 1.32 -10.75 -9.17
CA ILE A 380 2.57 -10.48 -8.48
C ILE A 380 2.67 -8.99 -8.21
N SER A 381 3.04 -8.62 -6.99
CA SER A 381 3.22 -7.24 -6.59
C SER A 381 4.60 -7.00 -5.99
N LEU A 382 5.26 -5.97 -6.51
CA LEU A 382 6.55 -5.48 -6.05
C LEU A 382 6.42 -4.13 -5.33
N GLN A 383 5.18 -3.74 -5.02
CA GLN A 383 4.89 -2.44 -4.40
C GLN A 383 5.57 -2.29 -3.04
N GLN A 384 5.60 -3.37 -2.26
CA GLN A 384 6.29 -3.43 -0.97
C GLN A 384 7.74 -3.95 -1.07
N GLY A 385 8.32 -3.88 -2.26
CA GLY A 385 9.69 -4.26 -2.59
C GLY A 385 9.78 -5.59 -3.32
N CYS A 386 11.02 -6.06 -3.52
CA CYS A 386 11.28 -7.33 -4.18
C CYS A 386 12.47 -8.03 -3.55
N ASP A 387 12.26 -9.25 -3.06
CA ASP A 387 13.28 -10.08 -2.44
C ASP A 387 13.56 -11.39 -3.19
N GLY A 388 13.01 -11.52 -4.40
CA GLY A 388 13.19 -12.66 -5.27
C GLY A 388 12.04 -12.81 -6.26
N ALA A 389 12.29 -13.52 -7.34
CA ALA A 389 11.30 -13.69 -8.40
C ALA A 389 10.11 -14.55 -7.95
N ALA A 390 8.94 -14.35 -8.56
CA ALA A 390 7.74 -15.12 -8.24
C ALA A 390 6.83 -15.24 -9.46
N THR A 391 6.10 -16.34 -9.53
CA THR A 391 5.05 -16.57 -10.54
C THR A 391 3.79 -17.13 -9.91
N ILE A 392 2.67 -16.84 -10.56
CA ILE A 392 1.36 -17.41 -10.26
C ILE A 392 0.74 -17.95 -11.55
N ALA A 393 0.10 -19.11 -11.48
CA ALA A 393 -0.51 -19.78 -12.62
C ALA A 393 -1.86 -20.43 -12.26
N SER A 394 -2.78 -20.46 -13.22
CA SER A 394 -4.03 -21.22 -13.11
C SER A 394 -3.76 -22.72 -13.11
N THR A 395 -4.53 -23.51 -12.37
CA THR A 395 -4.43 -24.99 -12.36
C THR A 395 -5.68 -25.67 -12.95
N ASP A 396 -6.59 -24.89 -13.53
CA ASP A 396 -7.86 -25.36 -14.10
C ASP A 396 -7.76 -25.78 -15.59
N GLY A 397 -6.54 -25.97 -16.09
CA GLY A 397 -6.26 -26.33 -17.47
C GLY A 397 -6.19 -25.15 -18.46
N THR A 398 -6.47 -23.91 -18.03
CA THR A 398 -6.34 -22.73 -18.91
C THR A 398 -4.90 -22.32 -19.15
N ASN A 399 -3.96 -22.77 -18.31
CA ASN A 399 -2.51 -22.50 -18.40
C ASN A 399 -2.15 -21.01 -18.42
N VAL A 400 -3.02 -20.14 -17.89
CA VAL A 400 -2.73 -18.71 -17.73
C VAL A 400 -1.71 -18.56 -16.61
N SER A 401 -0.67 -17.75 -16.85
CA SER A 401 0.36 -17.47 -15.85
C SER A 401 0.89 -16.05 -15.99
N ASN A 402 1.36 -15.50 -14.86
CA ASN A 402 2.02 -14.20 -14.84
C ASN A 402 3.16 -14.18 -13.79
N GLY A 403 3.95 -13.10 -13.79
CA GLY A 403 5.13 -12.95 -12.96
C GLY A 403 6.44 -13.03 -13.74
N PHE A 404 7.52 -13.32 -13.03
CA PHE A 404 8.87 -13.38 -13.58
C PHE A 404 9.70 -14.42 -12.80
N THR A 405 10.77 -14.92 -13.43
CA THR A 405 11.57 -16.04 -12.89
C THR A 405 13.06 -15.73 -12.75
N HIS A 406 13.52 -14.63 -13.33
CA HIS A 406 14.93 -14.28 -13.38
C HIS A 406 15.36 -13.52 -12.11
N GLU A 407 16.61 -13.72 -11.70
CA GLU A 407 17.18 -13.05 -10.54
C GLU A 407 17.44 -11.57 -10.83
N ILE A 408 16.85 -10.68 -10.04
CA ILE A 408 16.95 -9.23 -10.25
C ILE A 408 17.52 -8.46 -9.07
N VAL A 409 17.59 -9.04 -7.87
CA VAL A 409 18.03 -8.36 -6.65
C VAL A 409 19.54 -8.17 -6.65
N LEU A 410 20.29 -9.15 -7.19
CA LEU A 410 21.74 -9.06 -7.34
C LEU A 410 22.15 -7.93 -8.31
N GLY A 411 21.44 -7.78 -9.42
CA GLY A 411 21.74 -6.78 -10.46
C GLY A 411 21.21 -5.37 -10.18
N ALA A 412 20.44 -5.18 -9.11
CA ALA A 412 19.82 -3.89 -8.83
C ALA A 412 20.84 -2.83 -8.39
N PRO A 413 20.71 -1.58 -8.86
CA PRO A 413 21.61 -0.50 -8.49
C PRO A 413 21.53 -0.22 -6.98
N ALA A 414 22.63 0.24 -6.38
CA ALA A 414 22.70 0.46 -4.93
C ALA A 414 21.58 1.38 -4.40
N ALA A 415 21.19 2.40 -5.18
CA ALA A 415 20.11 3.31 -4.82
C ALA A 415 18.72 2.66 -4.78
N ALA A 416 18.52 1.55 -5.49
CA ALA A 416 17.27 0.77 -5.49
C ALA A 416 17.19 -0.24 -4.35
N ILE A 417 18.24 -0.36 -3.52
CA ILE A 417 18.37 -1.45 -2.55
C ILE A 417 18.14 -0.98 -1.13
N ARG A 418 17.46 -1.84 -0.36
CA ARG A 418 17.35 -1.73 1.08
C ARG A 418 17.73 -3.06 1.73
N LYS A 419 18.33 -2.99 2.93
CA LYS A 419 18.48 -4.18 3.78
C LYS A 419 17.20 -4.37 4.59
N LYS A 420 16.64 -5.57 4.55
CA LYS A 420 15.60 -6.00 5.47
C LYS A 420 16.12 -5.96 6.92
N PRO A 421 15.25 -5.92 7.94
CA PRO A 421 15.63 -6.04 9.35
C PRO A 421 16.53 -7.24 9.68
N ASN A 422 16.35 -8.37 8.98
CA ASN A 422 17.20 -9.56 9.13
C ASN A 422 18.57 -9.46 8.40
N GLY A 423 18.88 -8.30 7.79
CA GLY A 423 20.12 -8.04 7.06
C GLY A 423 20.12 -8.47 5.60
N GLU A 424 19.09 -9.20 5.13
CA GLU A 424 19.00 -9.62 3.73
C GLU A 424 18.85 -8.43 2.78
N ARG A 425 19.44 -8.55 1.59
CA ARG A 425 19.32 -7.57 0.52
C ARG A 425 17.97 -7.74 -0.19
N ALA A 426 17.27 -6.63 -0.42
CA ALA A 426 16.07 -6.58 -1.24
C ALA A 426 16.05 -5.28 -2.06
N ILE A 427 15.30 -5.28 -3.15
CA ILE A 427 14.92 -4.06 -3.86
C ILE A 427 13.89 -3.34 -2.99
N ASP A 428 14.09 -2.03 -2.80
CA ASP A 428 13.26 -1.20 -1.94
C ASP A 428 11.82 -1.07 -2.47
N THR A 429 10.94 -0.64 -1.60
CA THR A 429 9.54 -0.39 -1.94
C THR A 429 9.39 0.71 -3.00
N THR A 430 8.48 0.48 -3.94
CA THR A 430 8.19 1.41 -5.05
C THR A 430 7.07 2.38 -4.73
N VAL A 431 6.13 2.03 -3.85
CA VAL A 431 5.07 2.95 -3.40
C VAL A 431 5.42 3.62 -2.08
N GLY A 432 6.54 3.23 -1.49
CA GLY A 432 6.86 3.57 -0.13
C GLY A 432 6.24 2.59 0.87
N ASN A 433 6.91 2.45 2.00
CA ASN A 433 6.32 1.88 3.20
C ASN A 433 6.00 3.08 4.10
N TRP A 434 5.14 2.96 5.10
CA TRP A 434 4.61 4.10 5.86
C TRP A 434 5.66 5.01 6.55
N MET A 435 6.97 4.72 6.41
CA MET A 435 8.14 5.46 6.90
C MET A 435 9.06 6.03 5.79
N GLY A 436 8.80 5.73 4.52
CA GLY A 436 9.64 6.09 3.37
C GLY A 436 8.80 6.24 2.11
N GLY A 437 9.00 7.31 1.34
CA GLY A 437 8.25 7.49 0.08
C GLY A 437 8.76 6.60 -1.04
N PRO A 438 8.13 6.68 -2.23
CA PRO A 438 8.50 5.92 -3.41
C PRO A 438 10.01 5.95 -3.70
N ASN A 439 10.65 4.79 -3.81
CA ASN A 439 12.04 4.73 -4.25
C ASN A 439 12.10 4.78 -5.79
N LYS A 440 12.45 5.95 -6.34
CA LYS A 440 12.53 6.17 -7.78
C LYS A 440 13.51 5.21 -8.47
N ALA A 441 14.67 4.93 -7.87
CA ALA A 441 15.64 4.00 -8.45
C ALA A 441 15.09 2.57 -8.52
N ALA A 442 14.34 2.14 -7.50
CA ALA A 442 13.65 0.84 -7.51
C ALA A 442 12.56 0.79 -8.59
N ILE A 443 11.73 1.84 -8.70
CA ILE A 443 10.69 1.95 -9.74
C ILE A 443 11.31 1.85 -11.13
N ASP A 444 12.32 2.68 -11.42
CA ASP A 444 12.95 2.76 -12.74
C ASP A 444 13.61 1.42 -13.10
N TYR A 445 14.30 0.80 -12.13
CA TYR A 445 14.93 -0.51 -12.32
C TYR A 445 13.91 -1.62 -12.57
N LEU A 446 12.88 -1.74 -11.73
CA LEU A 446 11.86 -2.78 -11.87
C LEU A 446 11.05 -2.62 -13.16
N ASN A 447 10.76 -1.39 -13.58
CA ASN A 447 10.09 -1.15 -14.86
C ASN A 447 10.95 -1.61 -16.04
N LYS A 448 12.27 -1.43 -15.94
CA LYS A 448 13.21 -1.87 -16.97
C LYS A 448 13.34 -3.39 -17.03
N VAL A 449 13.46 -4.08 -15.90
CA VAL A 449 13.83 -5.52 -15.88
C VAL A 449 12.64 -6.47 -15.76
N VAL A 450 11.55 -6.05 -15.10
CA VAL A 450 10.32 -6.84 -14.95
C VAL A 450 9.20 -6.31 -15.84
N GLY A 451 8.94 -5.00 -15.74
CA GLY A 451 7.86 -4.31 -16.44
C GLY A 451 6.48 -4.50 -15.81
N GLN A 452 5.66 -3.44 -15.84
CA GLN A 452 4.33 -3.37 -15.21
C GLN A 452 3.35 -4.43 -15.74
N LYS A 453 3.59 -5.06 -16.89
CA LYS A 453 2.73 -6.16 -17.39
C LYS A 453 2.92 -7.47 -16.62
N ARG A 454 4.06 -7.64 -15.93
CA ARG A 454 4.43 -8.88 -15.24
C ARG A 454 4.20 -8.82 -13.74
N ALA A 455 4.26 -7.63 -13.15
CA ALA A 455 4.00 -7.42 -11.73
C ALA A 455 3.60 -5.95 -11.48
N TYR A 456 2.85 -5.71 -10.40
CA TYR A 456 2.56 -4.35 -9.95
C TYR A 456 3.84 -3.70 -9.43
N ILE A 457 4.34 -2.71 -10.16
CA ILE A 457 5.49 -1.90 -9.74
C ILE A 457 4.97 -0.63 -9.10
N LEU A 458 4.04 0.06 -9.75
CA LEU A 458 3.27 1.15 -9.15
C LEU A 458 1.79 0.75 -9.07
N GLY A 459 1.05 1.36 -8.13
CA GLY A 459 -0.39 1.11 -8.01
C GLY A 459 -1.16 1.54 -9.27
N GLY A 460 -2.36 1.00 -9.47
CA GLY A 460 -3.21 1.29 -10.62
C GLY A 460 -3.64 0.04 -11.38
N THR A 461 -4.02 0.20 -12.64
CA THR A 461 -4.42 -0.88 -13.56
C THR A 461 -3.26 -1.27 -14.48
N GLY A 462 -3.21 -2.52 -14.98
CA GLY A 462 -2.34 -2.87 -16.11
C GLY A 462 -1.51 -4.15 -15.97
N VAL A 463 -1.59 -4.83 -14.82
CA VAL A 463 -1.11 -6.21 -14.69
C VAL A 463 -2.30 -7.12 -15.01
N PRO A 464 -2.22 -7.99 -16.04
CA PRO A 464 -3.22 -9.03 -16.23
C PRO A 464 -3.20 -9.98 -15.03
N ASP A 465 -4.36 -10.15 -14.41
CA ASP A 465 -4.55 -11.10 -13.34
C ASP A 465 -4.63 -12.53 -13.88
N VAL A 466 -4.29 -13.49 -13.03
CA VAL A 466 -4.39 -14.91 -13.31
C VAL A 466 -5.65 -15.46 -12.64
N ALA A 467 -6.62 -15.86 -13.47
CA ALA A 467 -7.87 -16.46 -13.00
C ALA A 467 -7.80 -18.00 -13.02
N SER A 468 -8.35 -18.66 -11.99
CA SER A 468 -8.46 -20.13 -11.94
C SER A 468 -9.83 -20.58 -11.44
N LYS A 469 -10.59 -21.29 -12.28
CA LYS A 469 -11.97 -21.76 -12.00
C LYS A 469 -12.06 -22.75 -10.84
N ASN A 470 -11.01 -23.54 -10.63
CA ASN A 470 -10.97 -24.55 -9.57
C ASN A 470 -10.56 -23.97 -8.20
N LYS A 471 -10.43 -22.64 -8.08
CA LYS A 471 -10.05 -21.92 -6.86
C LYS A 471 -8.68 -22.31 -6.31
N ARG A 472 -7.79 -22.74 -7.22
CA ARG A 472 -6.44 -23.19 -6.93
C ARG A 472 -5.44 -22.59 -7.93
N PRO A 473 -4.66 -21.59 -7.53
CA PRO A 473 -3.48 -21.20 -8.28
C PRO A 473 -2.24 -22.01 -7.84
N ALA A 474 -1.31 -22.19 -8.78
CA ALA A 474 0.05 -22.63 -8.48
C ALA A 474 0.94 -21.39 -8.30
N VAL A 475 1.72 -21.38 -7.21
CA VAL A 475 2.63 -20.29 -6.86
C VAL A 475 4.04 -20.83 -6.77
N VAL A 476 4.97 -20.21 -7.50
CA VAL A 476 6.39 -20.59 -7.48
C VAL A 476 7.22 -19.40 -7.02
N MET A 477 7.97 -19.60 -5.94
CA MET A 477 8.87 -18.61 -5.36
C MET A 477 10.32 -19.04 -5.60
N TYR A 478 11.08 -18.24 -6.34
CA TYR A 478 12.46 -18.51 -6.73
C TYR A 478 13.48 -18.06 -5.70
#